data_AF-A0AA38HA14-F1
#
_entry.id   AF-A0AA38HA14-F1
#
_cell.length_a   1.000
_cell.length_b   1.000
_cell.length_c   1.000
_cell.angle_alpha   90.00
_cell.angle_beta   90.00
_cell.angle_gamma   90.00
#
_symmetry.space_group_name_H-M   'P 1'
#
loop_
_entity.id
_entity.type
_entity.pdbx_description
1 polymer ?
#
loop_
_entity_poly.entity_id
_entity_poly.type
_entity_poly.pdbx_seq_one_letter_code
_entity_poly.pdbx_strand_id
1 'polypeptide(L)'
;MEPVGVFVAILCMAKEVERRAMIRRSYESMRLQGDREGMAAVRVKFFSGRPRNAAEEEEVKAEMEAYDDLIILPITENLNQGKTFSVFERAAKNARVPSCTFKRTSNSGWSAECAGERAPDYVFKADMDTFLVLPELERRMRIMPRSKLYWGREHPLFFRFGAGYGLSFDLVQYIAESPFVRSHLRGQEDQRVGDWLRAHPEANRVVWLTEECWMYDHPKAAQPWTHGFIFPDTIRALNQDTAQDLTPPWVSGEELERWSTTSPSHASYAPVTTNLTHDQSAESLVEGSKLSLLHAHNLQDPLNDDERSRRIAEAWAGRPTREDRMAGWETGSTIWVHSVKKDEWWRDAEAVLLGN
;
A
#
# COMPACT_ATOMS: atom_id res chain seq x y z
N MET A 1 -2.15 -10.38 -18.21
CA MET A 1 -1.75 -9.14 -18.91
C MET A 1 -0.24 -8.97 -18.82
N GLU A 2 0.37 -8.33 -19.82
CA GLU A 2 1.80 -8.00 -19.81
C GLU A 2 2.14 -7.08 -18.62
N PRO A 3 3.30 -7.26 -17.96
CA PRO A 3 3.75 -6.38 -16.90
C PRO A 3 3.97 -4.93 -17.33
N VAL A 4 3.96 -4.02 -16.34
CA VAL A 4 4.00 -2.57 -16.55
C VAL A 4 5.09 -1.87 -15.76
N GLY A 5 5.52 -0.73 -16.27
CA GLY A 5 6.49 0.15 -15.65
C GLY A 5 5.84 1.04 -14.61
N VAL A 6 6.17 0.84 -13.33
CA VAL A 6 5.62 1.63 -12.21
C VAL A 6 6.75 2.35 -11.49
N PHE A 7 6.66 3.66 -11.39
CA PHE A 7 7.55 4.47 -10.56
C PHE A 7 6.84 4.86 -9.27
N VAL A 8 7.31 4.35 -8.14
CA VAL A 8 6.76 4.64 -6.82
C VAL A 8 7.55 5.79 -6.18
N ALA A 9 6.86 6.89 -5.89
CA ALA A 9 7.40 8.06 -5.23
C ALA A 9 6.92 8.10 -3.77
N ILE A 10 7.83 7.85 -2.83
CA ILE A 10 7.53 7.85 -1.40
C ILE A 10 7.92 9.21 -0.81
N LEU A 11 6.96 9.94 -0.26
CA LEU A 11 7.21 11.22 0.38
C LEU A 11 7.73 11.01 1.80
N CYS A 12 8.91 11.54 2.10
CA CYS A 12 9.57 11.40 3.40
C CYS A 12 10.24 12.70 3.86
N MET A 13 10.69 12.77 5.11
CA MET A 13 11.53 13.84 5.64
C MET A 13 12.99 13.38 5.75
N ALA A 14 13.95 14.29 5.61
CA ALA A 14 15.39 14.00 5.68
C ALA A 14 15.78 13.15 6.92
N LYS A 15 15.25 13.50 8.10
CA LYS A 15 15.51 12.78 9.37
C LYS A 15 15.04 11.32 9.45
N GLU A 16 14.19 10.85 8.53
CA GLU A 16 13.55 9.51 8.61
C GLU A 16 14.44 8.37 8.05
N VAL A 17 15.74 8.42 8.33
CA VAL A 17 16.75 7.50 7.78
C VAL A 17 16.43 6.05 8.15
N GLU A 18 16.16 5.78 9.44
CA GLU A 18 15.87 4.43 9.95
C GLU A 18 14.61 3.84 9.31
N ARG A 19 13.56 4.66 9.18
CA ARG A 19 12.31 4.24 8.57
C ARG A 19 12.49 3.93 7.08
N ARG A 20 13.24 4.76 6.34
CA ARG A 20 13.59 4.46 4.93
C ARG A 20 14.38 3.16 4.81
N ALA A 21 15.36 2.94 5.69
CA ALA A 21 16.13 1.70 5.71
C ALA A 21 15.25 0.47 5.97
N MET A 22 14.24 0.58 6.85
CA MET A 22 13.26 -0.50 7.05
C MET A 22 12.42 -0.76 5.80
N ILE A 23 11.88 0.28 5.18
CA ILE A 23 11.09 0.19 3.94
C ILE A 23 11.91 -0.48 2.82
N ARG A 24 13.18 -0.10 2.65
CA ARG A 24 14.09 -0.72 1.67
C ARG A 24 14.22 -2.22 1.87
N ARG A 25 14.37 -2.68 3.13
CA ARG A 25 14.48 -4.12 3.43
C ARG A 25 13.22 -4.87 3.02
N SER A 26 12.04 -4.33 3.30
CA SER A 26 10.77 -4.95 2.91
C SER A 26 10.64 -5.06 1.40
N TYR A 27 10.96 -3.99 0.66
CA TYR A 27 10.85 -3.98 -0.80
C TYR A 27 11.88 -4.87 -1.47
N GLU A 28 13.08 -4.98 -0.91
CA GLU A 28 14.06 -5.96 -1.36
C GLU A 28 13.59 -7.39 -1.09
N SER A 29 13.03 -7.68 0.08
CA SER A 29 12.41 -8.98 0.38
C SER A 29 11.32 -9.33 -0.65
N MET A 30 10.41 -8.40 -0.95
CA MET A 30 9.37 -8.57 -1.97
C MET A 30 9.95 -8.85 -3.36
N ARG A 31 11.07 -8.20 -3.71
CA ARG A 31 11.76 -8.40 -4.99
C ARG A 31 12.41 -9.78 -5.06
N LEU A 32 12.88 -10.33 -3.95
CA LEU A 32 13.46 -11.67 -3.86
C LEU A 32 12.40 -12.78 -3.85
N GLN A 33 11.25 -12.53 -3.20
CA GLN A 33 10.15 -13.48 -2.99
C GLN A 33 9.08 -13.51 -4.11
N GLY A 34 8.80 -12.37 -4.77
CA GLY A 34 7.62 -12.20 -5.65
C GLY A 34 7.75 -12.75 -7.07
N ASP A 35 6.74 -12.47 -7.91
CA ASP A 35 6.82 -12.55 -9.38
C ASP A 35 7.93 -11.61 -9.84
N ARG A 36 9.14 -12.17 -9.89
CA ARG A 36 10.41 -11.48 -10.17
C ARG A 36 10.33 -10.69 -11.48
N GLU A 37 9.43 -11.08 -12.36
CA GLU A 37 9.41 -10.61 -13.73
C GLU A 37 8.68 -9.27 -13.81
N GLY A 38 7.46 -9.14 -13.30
CA GLY A 38 6.79 -7.82 -13.28
C GLY A 38 7.51 -6.79 -12.41
N MET A 39 8.04 -7.25 -11.27
CA MET A 39 8.84 -6.43 -10.34
C MET A 39 10.12 -5.85 -10.97
N ALA A 40 10.62 -6.43 -12.06
CA ALA A 40 11.77 -5.90 -12.77
C ALA A 40 11.53 -4.48 -13.31
N ALA A 41 10.28 -4.11 -13.61
CA ALA A 41 9.90 -2.80 -14.11
C ALA A 41 9.32 -1.86 -13.03
N VAL A 42 9.41 -2.23 -11.75
CA VAL A 42 9.03 -1.37 -10.62
C VAL A 42 10.27 -0.66 -10.07
N ARG A 43 10.20 0.67 -9.95
CA ARG A 43 11.24 1.50 -9.33
C ARG A 43 10.65 2.27 -8.17
N VAL A 44 11.26 2.16 -6.99
CA VAL A 44 10.92 2.98 -5.82
C VAL A 44 11.98 4.05 -5.62
N LYS A 45 11.57 5.28 -5.34
CA LYS A 45 12.44 6.40 -4.93
C LYS A 45 11.80 7.17 -3.78
N PHE A 46 12.61 7.62 -2.83
CA PHE A 46 12.22 8.49 -1.73
C PHE A 46 12.38 9.95 -2.12
N PHE A 47 11.47 10.81 -1.67
CA PHE A 47 11.47 12.24 -1.95
C PHE A 47 11.37 13.04 -0.66
N SER A 48 12.41 13.83 -0.40
CA SER A 48 12.48 14.74 0.75
C SER A 48 12.71 16.17 0.28
N GLY A 49 12.18 17.16 1.01
CA GLY A 49 12.68 18.52 0.96
C GLY A 49 14.12 18.61 1.50
N ARG A 50 14.67 19.82 1.51
CA ARG A 50 16.04 20.06 2.00
C ARG A 50 16.19 19.65 3.49
N PRO A 51 17.34 19.05 3.85
CA PRO A 51 17.73 18.89 5.26
C PRO A 51 17.67 20.21 6.02
N ARG A 52 17.30 20.15 7.30
CA ARG A 52 17.09 21.34 8.14
C ARG A 52 18.35 21.81 8.85
N ASN A 53 19.32 20.93 9.02
CA ASN A 53 20.57 21.19 9.75
C ASN A 53 21.71 20.32 9.20
N ALA A 54 22.93 20.61 9.63
CA ALA A 54 24.14 19.93 9.14
C ALA A 54 24.17 18.43 9.45
N ALA A 55 23.56 17.98 10.55
CA ALA A 55 23.49 16.56 10.89
C ALA A 55 22.58 15.78 9.91
N GLU A 56 21.38 16.31 9.62
CA GLU A 56 20.50 15.74 8.60
C GLU A 56 21.17 15.75 7.21
N GLU A 57 21.98 16.77 6.90
CA GLU A 57 22.70 16.87 5.62
C GLU A 57 23.79 15.79 5.48
N GLU A 58 24.54 15.53 6.55
CA GLU A 58 25.56 14.48 6.59
C GLU A 58 24.94 13.09 6.43
N GLU A 59 23.86 12.80 7.18
CA GLU A 59 23.14 11.53 7.09
C GLU A 59 22.54 11.29 5.70
N VAL A 60 21.87 12.31 5.14
CA VAL A 60 21.29 12.24 3.79
C VAL A 60 22.38 12.02 2.74
N LYS A 61 23.53 12.69 2.87
CA LYS A 61 24.64 12.51 1.93
C LYS A 61 25.17 11.07 1.95
N ALA A 62 25.41 10.52 3.14
CA ALA A 62 25.84 9.13 3.28
C ALA A 62 24.81 8.15 2.71
N GLU A 63 23.51 8.40 2.92
CA GLU A 63 22.43 7.58 2.39
C GLU A 63 22.33 7.64 0.86
N MET A 64 22.46 8.84 0.27
CA MET A 64 22.46 9.03 -1.18
C MET A 64 23.65 8.31 -1.84
N GLU A 65 24.82 8.34 -1.21
CA GLU A 65 26.02 7.61 -1.67
C GLU A 65 25.82 6.08 -1.60
N ALA A 66 25.03 5.58 -0.65
CA ALA A 66 24.81 4.15 -0.46
C ALA A 66 23.73 3.52 -1.35
N TYR A 67 22.61 4.22 -1.59
CA TYR A 67 21.41 3.59 -2.18
C TYR A 67 20.93 4.19 -3.52
N ASP A 68 21.41 5.38 -3.91
CA ASP A 68 20.96 6.11 -5.11
C ASP A 68 19.42 6.28 -5.23
N ASP A 69 18.66 6.10 -4.15
CA ASP A 69 17.19 6.08 -4.20
C ASP A 69 16.51 7.25 -3.50
N LEU A 70 17.28 8.15 -2.89
CA LEU A 70 16.79 9.36 -2.22
C LEU A 70 16.98 10.58 -3.12
N ILE A 71 15.89 11.30 -3.37
CA ILE A 71 15.85 12.52 -4.17
C ILE A 71 15.53 13.71 -3.24
N ILE A 72 16.49 14.63 -3.14
CA ILE A 72 16.28 15.91 -2.43
C ILE A 72 15.68 16.93 -3.40
N LEU A 73 14.50 17.41 -3.05
CA LEU A 73 13.78 18.46 -3.74
C LEU A 73 14.33 19.83 -3.32
N PRO A 74 14.41 20.81 -4.24
CA PRO A 74 14.93 22.15 -3.95
C PRO A 74 13.90 23.03 -3.20
N ILE A 75 13.20 22.47 -2.22
CA ILE A 75 12.16 23.12 -1.42
C ILE A 75 12.45 22.95 0.07
N THR A 76 11.91 23.85 0.89
CA THR A 76 11.81 23.60 2.33
C THR A 76 10.78 22.51 2.57
N GLU A 77 11.09 21.55 3.44
CA GLU A 77 10.19 20.45 3.80
C GLU A 77 8.82 20.98 4.27
N ASN A 78 7.75 20.51 3.65
CA ASN A 78 6.38 20.94 3.90
C ASN A 78 5.39 19.88 3.40
N LEU A 79 4.18 19.90 3.95
CA LEU A 79 3.07 19.08 3.44
C LEU A 79 2.21 19.88 2.43
N ASN A 80 1.85 21.11 2.79
CA ASN A 80 0.77 21.87 2.15
C ASN A 80 1.23 23.06 1.27
N GLN A 81 2.52 23.13 0.93
CA GLN A 81 3.10 24.22 0.13
C GLN A 81 3.72 23.71 -1.19
N GLY A 82 3.22 22.57 -1.70
CA GLY A 82 3.55 22.09 -3.04
C GLY A 82 4.58 20.95 -3.11
N LYS A 83 4.85 20.24 -2.01
CA LYS A 83 5.76 19.07 -2.03
C LYS A 83 5.34 18.02 -3.07
N THR A 84 4.07 17.62 -3.08
CA THR A 84 3.55 16.67 -4.09
C THR A 84 3.68 17.17 -5.51
N PHE A 85 3.44 18.47 -5.75
CA PHE A 85 3.70 19.05 -7.06
C PHE A 85 5.18 18.92 -7.43
N SER A 86 6.11 19.25 -6.52
CA SER A 86 7.55 19.11 -6.78
C SER A 86 7.97 17.66 -7.05
N VAL A 87 7.34 16.68 -6.39
CA VAL A 87 7.51 15.25 -6.67
C VAL A 87 7.05 14.93 -8.09
N PHE A 88 5.83 15.30 -8.47
CA PHE A 88 5.31 15.04 -9.82
C PHE A 88 6.07 15.79 -10.92
N GLU A 89 6.50 17.03 -10.66
CA GLU A 89 7.34 17.78 -11.59
C GLU A 89 8.69 17.09 -11.80
N ARG A 90 9.31 16.59 -10.72
CA ARG A 90 10.57 15.82 -10.81
C ARG A 90 10.34 14.48 -11.51
N ALA A 91 9.23 13.80 -11.23
CA ALA A 91 8.89 12.53 -11.85
C ALA A 91 8.62 12.68 -13.36
N ALA A 92 7.86 13.69 -13.80
CA ALA A 92 7.63 13.95 -15.22
C ALA A 92 8.93 14.12 -16.02
N LYS A 93 9.95 14.76 -15.41
CA LYS A 93 11.24 15.04 -16.06
C LYS A 93 12.21 13.86 -15.98
N ASN A 94 12.25 13.15 -14.85
CA ASN A 94 13.35 12.25 -14.51
C ASN A 94 12.93 10.85 -14.06
N ALA A 95 11.64 10.56 -13.90
CA ALA A 95 11.22 9.19 -13.54
C ALA A 95 11.59 8.24 -14.68
N ARG A 96 12.30 7.19 -14.30
CA ARG A 96 12.75 6.13 -15.18
C ARG A 96 12.51 4.79 -14.53
N VAL A 97 12.08 3.83 -15.34
CA VAL A 97 11.94 2.42 -14.98
C VAL A 97 12.72 1.58 -15.99
N PRO A 98 13.20 0.38 -15.61
CA PRO A 98 13.85 -0.52 -16.55
C PRO A 98 12.97 -0.80 -17.77
N SER A 99 13.57 -0.70 -18.96
CA SER A 99 12.87 -1.07 -20.20
C SER A 99 12.99 -2.57 -20.41
N CYS A 100 11.96 -3.31 -19.99
CA CYS A 100 11.92 -4.76 -20.05
C CYS A 100 11.05 -5.26 -21.19
N THR A 101 11.53 -6.27 -21.91
CA THR A 101 10.71 -7.09 -22.79
C THR A 101 10.25 -8.31 -22.01
N PHE A 102 8.94 -8.53 -21.97
CA PHE A 102 8.35 -9.63 -21.22
C PHE A 102 7.93 -10.76 -22.16
N LYS A 103 8.48 -11.96 -21.95
CA LYS A 103 8.10 -13.16 -22.71
C LYS A 103 7.39 -14.14 -21.79
N ARG A 104 6.21 -14.62 -22.22
CA ARG A 104 5.45 -15.62 -21.46
C ARG A 104 6.17 -16.96 -21.49
N THR A 105 6.32 -17.60 -20.34
CA THR A 105 6.96 -18.92 -20.21
C THR A 105 5.93 -20.04 -20.31
N SER A 106 6.40 -21.28 -20.47
CA SER A 106 5.53 -22.46 -20.57
C SER A 106 4.71 -22.75 -19.32
N ASN A 107 5.13 -22.23 -18.16
CA ASN A 107 4.50 -22.45 -16.86
C ASN A 107 3.66 -21.23 -16.41
N SER A 108 3.06 -20.51 -17.34
CA SER A 108 2.24 -19.29 -17.10
C SER A 108 2.95 -18.10 -16.42
N GLY A 109 4.24 -18.22 -16.11
CA GLY A 109 5.07 -17.09 -15.68
C GLY A 109 5.51 -16.20 -16.84
N TRP A 110 6.29 -15.18 -16.51
CA TRP A 110 6.96 -14.28 -17.44
C TRP A 110 8.46 -14.56 -17.47
N SER A 111 9.19 -13.79 -18.25
CA SER A 111 10.65 -13.71 -18.22
C SER A 111 10.96 -12.30 -18.68
N ALA A 112 11.86 -11.63 -17.97
CA ALA A 112 12.14 -10.22 -18.18
C ALA A 112 13.57 -10.04 -18.69
N GLU A 113 13.70 -9.54 -19.92
CA GLU A 113 14.97 -9.07 -20.47
C GLU A 113 14.95 -7.54 -20.45
N CYS A 114 15.67 -6.94 -19.50
CA CYS A 114 15.69 -5.49 -19.31
C CYS A 114 16.98 -4.88 -19.85
N ALA A 115 16.83 -3.89 -20.73
CA ALA A 115 17.96 -3.16 -21.31
C ALA A 115 17.62 -1.67 -21.39
N GLY A 116 18.44 -0.85 -20.72
CA GLY A 116 18.24 0.60 -20.65
C GLY A 116 17.04 1.00 -19.79
N GLU A 117 16.61 2.24 -19.95
CA GLU A 117 15.55 2.85 -19.17
C GLU A 117 14.51 3.52 -20.06
N ARG A 118 13.26 3.56 -19.59
CA ARG A 118 12.14 4.25 -20.26
C ARG A 118 11.33 5.07 -19.27
N ALA A 119 10.46 5.93 -19.79
CA ALA A 119 9.43 6.55 -18.97
C ALA A 119 8.49 5.49 -18.38
N PRO A 120 8.04 5.65 -17.12
CA PRO A 120 7.07 4.73 -16.54
C PRO A 120 5.71 4.87 -17.21
N ASP A 121 4.89 3.83 -17.10
CA ASP A 121 3.48 3.89 -17.49
C ASP A 121 2.67 4.60 -16.40
N TYR A 122 3.06 4.41 -15.13
CA TYR A 122 2.41 4.96 -13.95
C TYR A 122 3.39 5.58 -12.97
N VAL A 123 2.97 6.64 -12.29
CA VAL A 123 3.60 7.14 -11.07
C VAL A 123 2.65 6.91 -9.91
N PHE A 124 3.11 6.18 -8.89
CA PHE A 124 2.35 5.93 -7.67
C PHE A 124 2.94 6.75 -6.53
N LYS A 125 2.15 7.64 -5.92
CA LYS A 125 2.53 8.39 -4.72
C LYS A 125 2.17 7.57 -3.49
N ALA A 126 3.03 7.54 -2.48
CA ALA A 126 2.74 6.98 -1.17
C ALA A 126 3.42 7.77 -0.04
N ASP A 127 2.90 7.63 1.17
CA ASP A 127 3.49 8.18 2.40
C ASP A 127 4.39 7.15 3.11
N MET A 128 5.27 7.62 4.01
CA MET A 128 6.23 6.78 4.76
C MET A 128 5.60 5.76 5.74
N ASP A 129 4.33 5.95 6.07
CA ASP A 129 3.51 5.09 6.89
C ASP A 129 2.50 4.26 6.07
N THR A 130 2.75 4.13 4.76
CA THR A 130 2.03 3.24 3.86
C THR A 130 2.89 2.04 3.49
N PHE A 131 2.49 0.86 3.94
CA PHE A 131 3.08 -0.41 3.53
C PHE A 131 2.54 -0.82 2.18
N LEU A 132 3.38 -0.78 1.14
CA LEU A 132 3.01 -1.19 -0.22
C LEU A 132 3.38 -2.64 -0.48
N VAL A 133 2.42 -3.44 -0.96
CA VAL A 133 2.70 -4.77 -1.53
C VAL A 133 3.00 -4.57 -3.02
N LEU A 134 4.27 -4.27 -3.34
CA LEU A 134 4.69 -3.86 -4.68
C LEU A 134 4.30 -4.83 -5.81
N PRO A 135 4.38 -6.17 -5.64
CA PRO A 135 3.92 -7.09 -6.67
C PRO A 135 2.42 -6.98 -6.96
N GLU A 136 1.58 -6.79 -5.93
CA GLU A 136 0.13 -6.62 -6.11
C GLU A 136 -0.20 -5.28 -6.75
N LEU A 137 0.53 -4.21 -6.38
CA LEU A 137 0.43 -2.91 -7.03
C LEU A 137 0.71 -3.03 -8.54
N GLU A 138 1.84 -3.62 -8.93
CA GLU A 138 2.21 -3.77 -10.34
C GLU A 138 1.19 -4.61 -11.10
N ARG A 139 0.80 -5.77 -10.56
CA ARG A 139 -0.21 -6.64 -11.16
C ARG A 139 -1.55 -5.94 -11.36
N ARG A 140 -2.00 -5.15 -10.38
CA ARG A 140 -3.22 -4.35 -10.49
C ARG A 140 -3.09 -3.29 -11.60
N MET A 141 -1.93 -2.66 -11.73
CA MET A 141 -1.68 -1.68 -12.80
C MET A 141 -1.73 -2.31 -14.20
N ARG A 142 -1.46 -3.62 -14.37
CA ARG A 142 -1.49 -4.28 -15.68
C ARG A 142 -2.84 -4.17 -16.39
N ILE A 143 -3.95 -4.09 -15.67
CA ILE A 143 -5.32 -4.00 -16.23
C ILE A 143 -5.86 -2.56 -16.29
N MET A 144 -5.12 -1.58 -15.75
CA MET A 144 -5.59 -0.20 -15.69
C MET A 144 -5.40 0.54 -17.03
N PRO A 145 -6.21 1.58 -17.31
CA PRO A 145 -5.97 2.49 -18.43
C PRO A 145 -4.56 3.09 -18.40
N ARG A 146 -3.86 3.10 -19.54
CA ARG A 146 -2.48 3.62 -19.66
C ARG A 146 -2.41 5.14 -19.77
N SER A 147 -3.55 5.79 -19.96
CA SER A 147 -3.67 7.24 -20.11
C SER A 147 -4.84 7.77 -19.32
N LYS A 148 -4.75 9.03 -18.87
CA LYS A 148 -5.81 9.73 -18.14
C LYS A 148 -6.31 9.02 -16.89
N LEU A 149 -5.51 8.16 -16.26
CA LEU A 149 -5.90 7.41 -15.06
C LEU A 149 -5.57 8.17 -13.77
N TYR A 150 -6.54 8.26 -12.87
CA TYR A 150 -6.32 8.60 -11.47
C TYR A 150 -6.96 7.54 -10.55
N TRP A 151 -6.10 6.75 -9.92
CA TRP A 151 -6.47 5.52 -9.21
C TRP A 151 -6.05 5.53 -7.75
N GLY A 152 -6.89 5.00 -6.85
CA GLY A 152 -6.60 4.86 -5.42
C GLY A 152 -7.89 4.70 -4.62
N ARG A 153 -7.82 4.75 -3.29
CA ARG A 153 -9.03 4.81 -2.47
C ARG A 153 -9.68 6.19 -2.55
N GLU A 154 -11.00 6.24 -2.65
CA GLU A 154 -11.75 7.49 -2.72
C GLU A 154 -11.96 8.09 -1.33
N HIS A 155 -11.71 9.39 -1.23
CA HIS A 155 -12.12 10.19 -0.10
C HIS A 155 -13.54 10.75 -0.36
N PRO A 156 -14.40 10.93 0.67
CA PRO A 156 -15.77 11.46 0.52
C PRO A 156 -15.90 12.85 -0.15
N LEU A 157 -14.79 13.56 -0.38
CA LEU A 157 -14.76 14.84 -1.11
C LEU A 157 -14.25 14.66 -2.56
N PHE A 158 -14.41 13.46 -3.11
CA PHE A 158 -14.16 13.08 -4.51
C PHE A 158 -12.71 13.26 -4.97
N PHE A 159 -11.73 12.98 -4.10
CA PHE A 159 -10.29 12.92 -4.42
C PHE A 159 -9.70 11.58 -3.96
N ARG A 160 -8.43 11.26 -4.30
CA ARG A 160 -7.79 10.02 -3.82
C ARG A 160 -7.08 10.24 -2.49
N PHE A 161 -7.36 9.37 -1.53
CA PHE A 161 -6.88 9.49 -0.17
C PHE A 161 -5.34 9.58 -0.11
N GLY A 162 -4.83 10.48 0.73
CA GLY A 162 -3.41 10.84 0.81
C GLY A 162 -2.45 9.68 1.05
N ALA A 163 -2.89 8.58 1.67
CA ALA A 163 -2.08 7.38 1.91
C ALA A 163 -1.32 6.88 0.66
N GLY A 164 -2.01 6.84 -0.48
CA GLY A 164 -1.37 6.50 -1.74
C GLY A 164 -2.32 6.38 -2.92
N TYR A 165 -1.85 6.81 -4.08
CA TYR A 165 -2.62 6.85 -5.32
C TYR A 165 -1.71 6.83 -6.56
N GLY A 166 -2.23 6.28 -7.65
CA GLY A 166 -1.55 6.17 -8.95
C GLY A 166 -2.10 7.15 -9.99
N LEU A 167 -1.20 7.72 -10.78
CA LEU A 167 -1.53 8.48 -11.99
C LEU A 167 -0.88 7.82 -13.20
N SER A 168 -1.57 7.80 -14.34
CA SER A 168 -0.90 7.55 -15.61
C SER A 168 0.11 8.65 -15.90
N PHE A 169 1.19 8.30 -16.60
CA PHE A 169 2.31 9.22 -16.81
C PHE A 169 1.91 10.52 -17.54
N ASP A 170 0.93 10.47 -18.44
CA ASP A 170 0.42 11.67 -19.14
C ASP A 170 -0.25 12.69 -18.19
N LEU A 171 -0.91 12.23 -17.11
CA LEU A 171 -1.44 13.14 -16.10
C LEU A 171 -0.33 13.76 -15.24
N VAL A 172 0.74 13.01 -14.99
CA VAL A 172 1.93 13.52 -14.30
C VAL A 172 2.61 14.61 -15.14
N GLN A 173 2.70 14.40 -16.45
CA GLN A 173 3.19 15.42 -17.40
C GLN A 173 2.31 16.67 -17.40
N TYR A 174 0.98 16.50 -17.44
CA TYR A 174 0.05 17.62 -17.32
C TYR A 174 0.27 18.42 -16.02
N ILE A 175 0.37 17.74 -14.86
CA ILE A 175 0.61 18.38 -13.57
C ILE A 175 1.90 19.21 -13.62
N ALA A 176 2.97 18.65 -14.19
CA ALA A 176 4.26 19.33 -14.28
C ALA A 176 4.24 20.57 -15.20
N GLU A 177 3.45 20.56 -16.27
CA GLU A 177 3.48 21.60 -17.30
C GLU A 177 2.41 22.69 -17.11
N SER A 178 1.30 22.36 -16.44
CA SER A 178 0.12 23.23 -16.32
C SER A 178 0.39 24.54 -15.54
N PRO A 179 0.19 25.72 -16.15
CA PRO A 179 0.25 27.00 -15.46
C PRO A 179 -0.81 27.14 -14.35
N PHE A 180 -1.98 26.53 -14.56
CA PHE A 180 -3.02 26.46 -13.54
C PHE A 180 -2.51 25.73 -12.30
N VAL A 181 -1.93 24.54 -12.48
CA VAL A 181 -1.39 23.76 -11.36
C VAL A 181 -0.33 24.56 -10.60
N ARG A 182 0.62 25.19 -11.30
CA ARG A 182 1.69 26.01 -10.70
C ARG A 182 1.18 27.17 -9.85
N SER A 183 -0.02 27.69 -10.12
CA SER A 183 -0.65 28.75 -9.33
C SER A 183 -1.53 28.24 -8.18
N HIS A 184 -1.78 26.93 -8.10
CA HIS A 184 -2.74 26.31 -7.17
C HIS A 184 -2.08 25.24 -6.27
N LEU A 185 -0.87 25.53 -5.76
CA LEU A 185 -0.06 24.59 -4.97
C LEU A 185 -0.39 24.53 -3.48
N ARG A 186 -1.01 25.58 -2.93
CA ARG A 186 -1.24 25.72 -1.48
C ARG A 186 -2.54 25.07 -1.07
N GLY A 187 -2.51 24.24 -0.03
CA GLY A 187 -3.69 23.56 0.52
C GLY A 187 -3.38 22.12 0.92
N GLN A 188 -4.40 21.37 1.34
CA GLN A 188 -4.26 19.93 1.56
C GLN A 188 -3.87 19.24 0.25
N GLU A 189 -2.78 18.50 0.31
CA GLU A 189 -2.04 17.96 -0.83
C GLU A 189 -2.88 17.07 -1.76
N ASP A 190 -3.55 16.08 -1.18
CA ASP A 190 -4.44 15.13 -1.86
C ASP A 190 -5.65 15.82 -2.52
N GLN A 191 -6.25 16.79 -1.82
CA GLN A 191 -7.30 17.64 -2.37
C GLN A 191 -6.80 18.45 -3.58
N ARG A 192 -5.58 19.00 -3.50
CA ARG A 192 -5.01 19.79 -4.60
C ARG A 192 -4.86 18.94 -5.86
N VAL A 193 -4.44 17.68 -5.75
CA VAL A 193 -4.33 16.78 -6.93
C VAL A 193 -5.69 16.57 -7.58
N GLY A 194 -6.74 16.33 -6.79
CA GLY A 194 -8.11 16.25 -7.32
C GLY A 194 -8.52 17.52 -8.08
N ASP A 195 -8.27 18.70 -7.50
CA ASP A 195 -8.56 19.99 -8.12
C ASP A 195 -7.77 20.21 -9.42
N TRP A 196 -6.48 19.85 -9.44
CA TRP A 196 -5.63 19.95 -10.62
C TRP A 196 -6.17 19.12 -11.77
N LEU A 197 -6.61 17.90 -11.51
CA LEU A 197 -7.13 17.00 -12.54
C LEU A 197 -8.51 17.42 -13.05
N ARG A 198 -9.36 18.01 -12.20
CA ARG A 198 -10.63 18.62 -12.65
C ARG A 198 -10.41 19.84 -13.55
N ALA A 199 -9.28 20.54 -13.39
CA ALA A 199 -8.86 21.63 -14.26
C ALA A 199 -8.10 21.17 -15.52
N HIS A 200 -7.98 19.86 -15.75
CA HIS A 200 -7.39 19.33 -16.98
C HIS A 200 -8.24 19.76 -18.21
N PRO A 201 -7.64 20.19 -19.33
CA PRO A 201 -8.39 20.62 -20.52
C PRO A 201 -9.37 19.56 -21.06
N GLU A 202 -9.01 18.29 -20.89
CA GLU A 202 -9.84 17.12 -21.17
C GLU A 202 -10.34 16.44 -19.88
N ALA A 203 -10.77 17.19 -18.87
CA ALA A 203 -11.21 16.63 -17.58
C ALA A 203 -12.30 15.57 -17.73
N ASN A 204 -13.16 15.68 -18.74
CA ASN A 204 -14.20 14.70 -19.07
C ASN A 204 -13.66 13.35 -19.57
N ARG A 205 -12.37 13.27 -19.94
CA ARG A 205 -11.68 12.04 -20.32
C ARG A 205 -10.81 11.46 -19.20
N VAL A 206 -10.68 12.18 -18.08
CA VAL A 206 -9.98 11.66 -16.90
C VAL A 206 -10.80 10.53 -16.31
N VAL A 207 -10.16 9.37 -16.18
CA VAL A 207 -10.74 8.14 -15.66
C VAL A 207 -10.41 8.04 -14.18
N TRP A 208 -11.42 8.27 -13.35
CA TRP A 208 -11.35 8.19 -11.90
C TRP A 208 -11.73 6.77 -11.47
N LEU A 209 -10.75 5.92 -11.13
CA LEU A 209 -11.02 4.56 -10.64
C LEU A 209 -10.72 4.44 -9.14
N THR A 210 -11.61 3.75 -8.42
CA THR A 210 -11.51 3.58 -6.98
C THR A 210 -11.12 2.14 -6.64
N GLU A 211 -10.27 1.97 -5.62
CA GLU A 211 -9.97 0.70 -5.00
C GLU A 211 -10.28 0.78 -3.49
N GLU A 212 -11.25 0.00 -3.04
CA GLU A 212 -11.73 0.05 -1.65
C GLU A 212 -11.44 -1.23 -0.88
N CYS A 213 -11.35 -2.39 -1.54
CA CYS A 213 -11.18 -3.64 -0.80
C CYS A 213 -9.74 -3.79 -0.32
N TRP A 214 -8.77 -3.58 -1.21
CA TRP A 214 -7.38 -3.96 -0.99
C TRP A 214 -6.47 -2.84 -0.50
N MET A 215 -7.06 -1.72 -0.08
CA MET A 215 -6.36 -0.51 0.36
C MET A 215 -6.97 -0.06 1.67
N TYR A 216 -6.34 -0.24 2.81
CA TYR A 216 -7.00 -0.02 4.12
C TYR A 216 -6.01 0.40 5.20
N ASP A 217 -6.50 0.78 6.37
CA ASP A 217 -5.64 1.19 7.48
C ASP A 217 -5.24 -0.03 8.33
N HIS A 218 -4.05 0.06 8.93
CA HIS A 218 -3.52 -1.00 9.79
C HIS A 218 -4.52 -1.36 10.91
N PRO A 219 -4.71 -2.65 11.27
CA PRO A 219 -5.66 -3.09 12.29
C PRO A 219 -5.51 -2.39 13.66
N LYS A 220 -4.28 -1.96 13.99
CA LYS A 220 -3.96 -1.26 15.25
C LYS A 220 -4.10 0.28 15.18
N ALA A 221 -4.47 0.86 14.04
CA ALA A 221 -4.39 2.31 13.83
C ALA A 221 -5.63 3.11 14.27
N ALA A 222 -6.77 2.45 14.51
CA ALA A 222 -8.04 3.08 14.89
C ALA A 222 -8.44 4.24 13.94
N GLN A 223 -8.39 3.99 12.63
CA GLN A 223 -8.74 4.92 11.56
C GLN A 223 -10.05 4.50 10.88
N PRO A 224 -10.66 5.36 10.03
CA PRO A 224 -11.96 5.08 9.41
C PRO A 224 -12.01 3.80 8.55
N TRP A 225 -10.88 3.34 8.00
CA TRP A 225 -10.80 2.12 7.21
C TRP A 225 -9.95 1.04 7.87
N THR A 226 -9.87 1.06 9.20
CA THR A 226 -9.21 0.00 9.96
C THR A 226 -10.06 -1.27 9.94
N HIS A 227 -9.46 -2.37 9.52
CA HIS A 227 -9.96 -3.74 9.69
C HIS A 227 -8.77 -4.71 9.72
N GLY A 228 -9.02 -6.01 9.93
CA GLY A 228 -7.98 -7.04 9.91
C GLY A 228 -7.29 -7.17 8.56
N PHE A 229 -6.10 -7.78 8.53
CA PHE A 229 -5.51 -8.13 7.24
C PHE A 229 -6.40 -9.14 6.52
N ILE A 230 -6.78 -8.84 5.29
CA ILE A 230 -7.70 -9.66 4.51
C ILE A 230 -6.96 -10.43 3.41
N PHE A 231 -7.50 -11.59 3.06
CA PHE A 231 -7.01 -12.45 1.99
C PHE A 231 -8.17 -12.89 1.07
N PRO A 232 -7.88 -13.37 -0.16
CA PRO A 232 -8.90 -13.82 -1.10
C PRO A 232 -9.86 -14.90 -0.56
N ASP A 233 -9.40 -15.81 0.29
CA ASP A 233 -10.25 -16.80 0.97
C ASP A 233 -11.29 -16.15 1.88
N THR A 234 -10.87 -15.18 2.71
CA THR A 234 -11.77 -14.39 3.57
C THR A 234 -12.83 -13.69 2.72
N ILE A 235 -12.42 -13.01 1.65
CA ILE A 235 -13.38 -12.34 0.75
C ILE A 235 -14.32 -13.35 0.08
N ARG A 236 -13.82 -14.52 -0.36
CA ARG A 236 -14.68 -15.56 -0.93
C ARG A 236 -15.71 -16.07 0.06
N ALA A 237 -15.31 -16.29 1.31
CA ALA A 237 -16.23 -16.73 2.36
C ALA A 237 -17.33 -15.68 2.60
N LEU A 238 -16.95 -14.40 2.72
CA LEU A 238 -17.91 -13.29 2.86
C LEU A 238 -18.88 -13.20 1.66
N ASN A 239 -18.37 -13.43 0.44
CA ASN A 239 -19.18 -13.41 -0.78
C ASN A 239 -20.14 -14.61 -0.89
N GLN A 240 -19.79 -15.76 -0.30
CA GLN A 240 -20.63 -16.95 -0.32
C GLN A 240 -21.77 -16.84 0.70
N ASP A 241 -21.50 -16.26 1.87
CA ASP A 241 -22.53 -15.99 2.87
C ASP A 241 -23.52 -14.91 2.38
N THR A 242 -23.05 -13.94 1.61
CA THR A 242 -23.91 -12.93 0.95
C THR A 242 -24.64 -13.46 -0.29
N ALA A 243 -24.30 -14.61 -0.87
CA ALA A 243 -25.03 -15.13 -2.04
C ALA A 243 -26.48 -15.57 -1.75
N GLN A 244 -26.94 -15.52 -0.49
CA GLN A 244 -28.36 -15.60 -0.13
C GLN A 244 -29.10 -14.26 -0.27
N ASP A 245 -28.39 -13.14 -0.40
CA ASP A 245 -28.89 -11.78 -0.67
C ASP A 245 -28.16 -11.20 -1.89
N LEU A 246 -28.83 -11.13 -3.04
CA LEU A 246 -28.29 -10.79 -4.37
C LEU A 246 -27.70 -9.37 -4.51
N THR A 247 -26.65 -9.07 -3.77
CA THR A 247 -25.85 -7.84 -3.88
C THR A 247 -24.36 -8.22 -3.89
N PRO A 248 -23.56 -7.75 -4.87
CA PRO A 248 -22.11 -7.85 -4.77
C PRO A 248 -21.71 -7.13 -3.49
N PRO A 249 -20.86 -7.73 -2.63
CA PRO A 249 -20.55 -7.15 -1.34
C PRO A 249 -19.61 -5.97 -1.55
N TRP A 250 -20.19 -4.82 -1.88
CA TRP A 250 -19.67 -3.53 -1.47
C TRP A 250 -19.97 -3.46 0.03
N VAL A 251 -19.15 -4.11 0.85
CA VAL A 251 -19.41 -4.17 2.30
C VAL A 251 -19.15 -2.79 2.89
N SER A 252 -20.18 -1.96 2.89
CA SER A 252 -20.25 -0.77 3.72
C SER A 252 -20.69 -1.18 5.13
N GLY A 253 -19.85 -0.88 6.11
CA GLY A 253 -20.27 -0.40 7.43
C GLY A 253 -20.74 -1.41 8.47
N GLU A 254 -21.65 -2.35 8.18
CA GLU A 254 -22.30 -3.19 9.22
C GLU A 254 -21.99 -4.69 9.11
N GLU A 255 -21.88 -5.28 7.91
CA GLU A 255 -21.61 -6.73 7.78
C GLU A 255 -20.14 -7.10 8.02
N LEU A 256 -19.21 -6.17 7.78
CA LEU A 256 -17.79 -6.32 8.13
C LEU A 256 -17.60 -6.38 9.65
N GLU A 257 -18.51 -5.78 10.44
CA GLU A 257 -18.40 -5.70 11.90
C GLU A 257 -18.53 -7.07 12.60
N ARG A 258 -19.15 -8.06 11.96
CA ARG A 258 -19.26 -9.44 12.50
C ARG A 258 -17.98 -10.26 12.34
N TRP A 259 -17.12 -9.85 11.40
CA TRP A 259 -15.92 -10.59 11.00
C TRP A 259 -14.62 -9.83 11.31
N SER A 260 -14.75 -8.52 11.57
CA SER A 260 -13.69 -7.58 11.88
C SER A 260 -12.91 -7.98 13.13
N THR A 261 -11.61 -8.20 12.96
CA THR A 261 -10.64 -8.29 14.07
C THR A 261 -10.61 -7.03 14.94
N THR A 262 -11.20 -5.93 14.47
CA THR A 262 -11.43 -4.70 15.21
C THR A 262 -12.92 -4.54 15.53
N SER A 263 -13.28 -4.40 16.80
CA SER A 263 -14.66 -4.18 17.27
C SER A 263 -15.41 -3.10 16.48
N PRO A 264 -16.77 -3.16 16.38
CA PRO A 264 -17.57 -2.10 15.76
C PRO A 264 -17.17 -0.73 16.31
N SER A 265 -17.10 0.28 15.43
CA SER A 265 -16.81 1.69 15.74
C SER A 265 -15.41 2.04 16.26
N HIS A 266 -14.44 2.25 15.37
CA HIS A 266 -13.16 2.97 15.65
C HIS A 266 -12.40 2.52 16.91
N ALA A 267 -12.64 1.30 17.40
CA ALA A 267 -12.08 0.82 18.64
C ALA A 267 -10.64 0.35 18.41
N SER A 268 -9.74 0.73 19.30
CA SER A 268 -8.36 0.23 19.27
C SER A 268 -8.32 -1.28 19.44
N TYR A 269 -7.55 -1.97 18.59
CA TYR A 269 -7.27 -3.39 18.75
C TYR A 269 -6.75 -3.72 20.16
N ALA A 270 -7.30 -4.76 20.79
CA ALA A 270 -6.85 -5.28 22.07
C ALA A 270 -6.47 -6.77 21.93
N PRO A 271 -5.22 -7.17 22.25
CA PRO A 271 -4.78 -8.54 22.09
C PRO A 271 -5.44 -9.49 23.09
N VAL A 272 -5.68 -10.74 22.68
CA VAL A 272 -6.26 -11.82 23.51
C VAL A 272 -5.41 -12.10 24.76
N THR A 273 -4.10 -11.98 24.63
CA THR A 273 -3.14 -12.06 25.73
C THR A 273 -1.88 -11.27 25.35
N THR A 274 -1.12 -10.82 26.36
CA THR A 274 0.18 -10.17 26.15
C THR A 274 1.30 -11.18 25.86
N ASN A 275 1.05 -12.47 26.02
CA ASN A 275 2.07 -13.52 25.92
C ASN A 275 2.08 -14.25 24.56
N LEU A 276 1.81 -13.53 23.46
CA LEU A 276 1.92 -14.06 22.10
C LEU A 276 3.34 -13.85 21.57
N THR A 277 3.84 -14.79 20.77
CA THR A 277 4.99 -14.50 19.92
C THR A 277 4.63 -13.44 18.89
N HIS A 278 5.63 -12.80 18.27
CA HIS A 278 5.39 -11.80 17.22
C HIS A 278 4.49 -12.36 16.10
N ASP A 279 4.81 -13.54 15.57
CA ASP A 279 4.08 -14.12 14.45
C ASP A 279 2.64 -14.53 14.86
N GLN A 280 2.44 -15.00 16.08
CA GLN A 280 1.09 -15.26 16.61
C GLN A 280 0.30 -13.96 16.77
N SER A 281 0.94 -12.90 17.26
CA SER A 281 0.31 -11.58 17.37
C SER A 281 0.00 -10.97 16.00
N ALA A 282 0.77 -11.28 14.96
CA ALA A 282 0.54 -10.81 13.61
C ALA A 282 -0.63 -11.59 12.97
N GLU A 283 -0.67 -12.92 13.13
CA GLU A 283 -1.78 -13.77 12.70
C GLU A 283 -3.10 -13.47 13.40
N SER A 284 -3.07 -13.01 14.67
CA SER A 284 -4.30 -12.57 15.35
C SER A 284 -4.87 -11.25 14.79
N LEU A 285 -4.15 -10.57 13.91
CA LEU A 285 -4.63 -9.40 13.17
C LEU A 285 -5.23 -9.77 11.81
N VAL A 286 -5.20 -11.05 11.43
CA VAL A 286 -5.77 -11.53 10.16
C VAL A 286 -7.26 -11.76 10.32
N GLU A 287 -8.03 -11.20 9.38
CA GLU A 287 -9.47 -11.25 9.34
C GLU A 287 -9.97 -12.70 9.20
N GLY A 288 -10.85 -13.11 10.12
CA GLY A 288 -11.41 -14.47 10.16
C GLY A 288 -10.42 -15.57 10.56
N SER A 289 -9.18 -15.24 10.97
CA SER A 289 -8.25 -16.23 11.49
C SER A 289 -8.75 -16.86 12.78
N LYS A 290 -8.37 -18.12 13.03
CA LYS A 290 -8.72 -18.80 14.30
C LYS A 290 -8.23 -18.01 15.51
N LEU A 291 -7.08 -17.34 15.40
CA LEU A 291 -6.54 -16.50 16.48
C LEU A 291 -7.31 -15.19 16.65
N SER A 292 -7.75 -14.56 15.57
CA SER A 292 -8.58 -13.36 15.68
C SER A 292 -9.98 -13.67 16.20
N LEU A 293 -10.55 -14.83 15.87
CA LEU A 293 -11.85 -15.27 16.39
C LEU A 293 -11.84 -15.56 17.90
N LEU A 294 -10.67 -15.83 18.50
CA LEU A 294 -10.54 -15.89 19.96
C LEU A 294 -10.83 -14.53 20.62
N HIS A 295 -10.72 -13.42 19.89
CA HIS A 295 -11.09 -12.07 20.34
C HIS A 295 -12.62 -11.86 20.33
N ALA A 296 -13.28 -12.22 19.22
CA ALA A 296 -14.70 -11.94 18.99
C ALA A 296 -15.64 -12.68 19.96
N HIS A 297 -15.28 -13.90 20.39
CA HIS A 297 -16.15 -14.72 21.23
C HIS A 297 -15.91 -14.60 22.75
N ASN A 298 -14.84 -13.94 23.22
CA ASN A 298 -14.36 -14.11 24.61
C ASN A 298 -14.06 -12.82 25.39
N LEU A 299 -14.86 -11.76 25.25
CA LEU A 299 -14.81 -10.66 26.24
C LEU A 299 -15.30 -11.07 27.65
N GLN A 300 -15.76 -12.32 27.85
CA GLN A 300 -16.37 -12.78 29.11
C GLN A 300 -15.94 -14.18 29.59
N ASP A 301 -15.06 -14.92 28.89
CA ASP A 301 -14.74 -16.31 29.27
C ASP A 301 -13.63 -16.34 30.34
N PRO A 302 -13.91 -16.75 31.60
CA PRO A 302 -12.92 -16.82 32.67
C PRO A 302 -12.06 -18.09 32.51
N LEU A 303 -11.40 -18.23 31.36
CA LEU A 303 -10.46 -19.33 31.13
C LEU A 303 -9.24 -19.14 32.02
N ASN A 304 -8.79 -20.25 32.63
CA ASN A 304 -7.46 -20.29 33.23
C ASN A 304 -6.38 -20.18 32.14
N ASP A 305 -5.19 -19.76 32.53
CA ASP A 305 -4.10 -19.45 31.58
C ASP A 305 -3.66 -20.67 30.75
N ASP A 306 -3.80 -21.88 31.30
CA ASP A 306 -3.46 -23.14 30.62
C ASP A 306 -4.39 -23.44 29.44
N GLU A 307 -5.71 -23.32 29.64
CA GLU A 307 -6.69 -23.54 28.57
C GLU A 307 -6.59 -22.46 27.48
N ARG A 308 -6.31 -21.20 27.87
CA ARG A 308 -6.04 -20.13 26.91
C ARG A 308 -4.82 -20.45 26.05
N SER A 309 -3.73 -20.89 26.68
CA SER A 309 -2.49 -21.26 25.99
C SER A 309 -2.70 -22.44 25.03
N ARG A 310 -3.49 -23.44 25.43
CA ARG A 310 -3.85 -24.58 24.59
C ARG A 310 -4.63 -24.15 23.34
N ARG A 311 -5.67 -23.32 23.50
CA ARG A 311 -6.46 -22.81 22.38
C ARG A 311 -5.63 -21.97 21.40
N ILE A 312 -4.71 -21.14 21.90
CA ILE A 312 -3.78 -20.38 21.07
C ILE A 312 -2.89 -21.32 20.26
N ALA A 313 -2.32 -22.35 20.90
CA ALA A 313 -1.46 -23.33 20.22
C ALA A 313 -2.22 -24.10 19.13
N GLU A 314 -3.46 -24.53 19.41
CA GLU A 314 -4.32 -25.22 18.43
C GLU A 314 -4.71 -24.31 17.25
N ALA A 315 -5.09 -23.06 17.54
CA ALA A 315 -5.41 -22.07 16.51
C ALA A 315 -4.20 -21.75 15.62
N TRP A 316 -3.03 -21.57 16.23
CA TRP A 316 -1.78 -21.33 15.52
C TRP A 316 -1.35 -22.51 14.65
N ALA A 317 -1.44 -23.75 15.17
CA ALA A 317 -1.07 -24.95 14.44
C ALA A 317 -2.01 -25.23 13.25
N GLY A 318 -3.29 -24.91 13.39
CA GLY A 318 -4.31 -25.11 12.36
C GLY A 318 -4.58 -23.91 11.46
N ARG A 319 -3.66 -22.94 11.37
CA ARG A 319 -3.81 -21.75 10.52
C ARG A 319 -3.66 -22.10 9.03
N PRO A 320 -4.39 -21.43 8.12
CA PRO A 320 -4.25 -21.64 6.68
C PRO A 320 -2.83 -21.31 6.19
N THR A 321 -2.35 -22.04 5.19
CA THR A 321 -1.13 -21.67 4.48
C THR A 321 -1.37 -20.44 3.60
N ARG A 322 -0.30 -19.79 3.10
CA ARG A 322 -0.45 -18.70 2.14
C ARG A 322 -1.20 -19.14 0.89
N GLU A 323 -0.96 -20.36 0.41
CA GLU A 323 -1.65 -20.92 -0.77
C GLU A 323 -3.16 -21.06 -0.51
N ASP A 324 -3.54 -21.58 0.66
CA ASP A 324 -4.94 -21.67 1.08
C ASP A 324 -5.60 -20.28 1.10
N ARG A 325 -4.89 -19.27 1.67
CA ARG A 325 -5.37 -17.89 1.75
C ARG A 325 -5.59 -17.23 0.40
N MET A 326 -4.69 -17.50 -0.55
CA MET A 326 -4.85 -17.01 -1.91
C MET A 326 -6.00 -17.74 -2.63
N ALA A 327 -6.42 -18.92 -2.17
CA ALA A 327 -7.61 -19.61 -2.63
C ALA A 327 -7.63 -19.86 -4.15
N GLY A 328 -6.46 -20.06 -4.76
CA GLY A 328 -6.30 -20.19 -6.22
C GLY A 328 -6.36 -18.87 -7.00
N TRP A 329 -6.41 -17.72 -6.32
CA TRP A 329 -6.23 -16.42 -6.96
C TRP A 329 -4.75 -16.19 -7.25
N GLU A 330 -4.44 -15.91 -8.51
CA GLU A 330 -3.11 -15.45 -8.92
C GLU A 330 -2.82 -14.01 -8.46
N THR A 331 -3.88 -13.22 -8.26
CA THR A 331 -3.85 -11.77 -7.97
C THR A 331 -4.96 -11.38 -7.02
N GLY A 332 -4.79 -10.29 -6.28
CA GLY A 332 -5.91 -9.65 -5.58
C GLY A 332 -5.87 -9.88 -4.09
N SER A 333 -4.69 -9.79 -3.49
CA SER A 333 -4.56 -9.54 -2.06
C SER A 333 -4.35 -8.03 -1.81
N THR A 334 -4.11 -7.68 -0.56
CA THR A 334 -3.79 -6.31 -0.10
C THR A 334 -2.75 -5.64 -0.99
N ILE A 335 -3.06 -4.42 -1.44
CA ILE A 335 -2.19 -3.57 -2.26
C ILE A 335 -1.41 -2.61 -1.36
N TRP A 336 -2.09 -1.96 -0.42
CA TRP A 336 -1.42 -1.21 0.62
C TRP A 336 -2.16 -1.20 1.95
N VAL A 337 -1.38 -1.03 3.03
CA VAL A 337 -1.86 -0.79 4.39
C VAL A 337 -1.31 0.55 4.88
N HIS A 338 -2.19 1.46 5.30
CA HIS A 338 -1.82 2.81 5.74
C HIS A 338 -1.83 2.93 7.26
N SER A 339 -1.43 4.10 7.76
CA SER A 339 -1.37 4.43 9.18
C SER A 339 -0.45 3.49 9.97
N VAL A 340 0.60 2.98 9.31
CA VAL A 340 1.62 2.11 9.91
C VAL A 340 2.62 2.98 10.68
N LYS A 341 2.14 3.64 11.75
CA LYS A 341 2.89 4.70 12.46
C LYS A 341 4.03 4.19 13.32
N LYS A 342 4.12 2.87 13.56
CA LYS A 342 5.15 2.25 14.40
C LYS A 342 5.90 1.17 13.62
N ASP A 343 7.12 0.88 14.06
CA ASP A 343 7.94 -0.18 13.45
C ASP A 343 7.41 -1.58 13.78
N GLU A 344 6.80 -1.77 14.96
CA GLU A 344 6.07 -3.00 15.27
C GLU A 344 4.94 -3.29 14.27
N TRP A 345 4.18 -2.26 13.88
CA TRP A 345 3.07 -2.41 12.92
C TRP A 345 3.58 -2.67 11.50
N TRP A 346 4.76 -2.16 11.18
CA TRP A 346 5.41 -2.48 9.92
C TRP A 346 5.80 -3.95 9.86
N ARG A 347 6.37 -4.48 10.96
CA ARG A 347 6.72 -5.90 11.07
C ARG A 347 5.49 -6.81 11.12
N ASP A 348 4.39 -6.36 11.72
CA ASP A 348 3.09 -7.05 11.64
C ASP A 348 2.68 -7.21 10.16
N ALA A 349 2.72 -6.11 9.39
CA ALA A 349 2.38 -6.12 7.96
C ALA A 349 3.36 -6.98 7.13
N GLU A 350 4.66 -6.93 7.41
CA GLU A 350 5.65 -7.81 6.77
C GLU A 350 5.34 -9.29 7.02
N ALA A 351 5.17 -9.67 8.30
CA ALA A 351 4.94 -11.06 8.70
C ALA A 351 3.66 -11.63 8.07
N VAL A 352 2.59 -10.84 8.02
CA VAL A 352 1.32 -11.28 7.44
C VAL A 352 1.32 -11.27 5.91
N LEU A 353 1.71 -10.14 5.30
CA LEU A 353 1.50 -9.92 3.86
C LEU A 353 2.60 -10.50 2.99
N LEU A 354 3.81 -10.65 3.51
CA LEU A 354 4.93 -11.25 2.78
C LEU A 354 5.12 -12.73 3.14
N GLY A 355 4.74 -13.11 4.36
CA GLY A 355 5.01 -14.43 4.90
C GLY A 355 6.49 -14.57 5.34
N ASN A 356 6.71 -15.43 6.33
CA ASN A 356 8.05 -15.88 6.74
C ASN A 356 8.49 -17.08 5.91
#